data_AF-A0A949ZLH0-F1
#
_entry.id   AF-A0A949ZLH0-F1
#
_cell.length_a   1.000
_cell.length_b   1.000
_cell.length_c   1.000
_cell.angle_alpha   90.00
_cell.angle_beta   90.00
_cell.angle_gamma   90.00
#
_symmetry.space_group_name_H-M   'P 1'
#
loop_
_entity.id
_entity.type
_entity.pdbx_description
1 polymer ?
#
loop_
_entity_poly.entity_id
_entity_poly.type
_entity_poly.pdbx_seq_one_letter_code
_entity_poly.pdbx_strand_id
1 'polypeptide(L)'
;MKRLAFSLSLLFVWLAPGAWAAPLSFSARTIIPSDVQQIISVDYRSMQNSPTAMALKARVLPENLKQFESAIKAFGIDPEKEIDQLVFVSFRSKDHGLMAVGIAQGDFPDEQITKKLKTRKVKGTLYRTTTTYPAGGMQMALLDNTTLVFGDPAALRVALDTRDGDLTSLNSNSQIGGMLQGIEREPVWSVLDQQGTQVMMKSALGDAAQLADYETVKKRLLGSRYTMEFSNGVKFDLDVFTSDNFSAASLSALIKAGVMYRKMSASGVEKVALDSVSIDSDSAKLLFHFSTDDAKFESLLHSDLFAAVSR
;
A
#
# COMPACT_ATOMS: atom_id res chain seq x y z
N MET A 1 -26.00 -51.84 37.25
CA MET A 1 -24.61 -52.07 36.79
C MET A 1 -24.53 -51.79 35.28
N LYS A 2 -23.72 -50.80 34.87
CA LYS A 2 -23.02 -50.67 33.55
C LYS A 2 -23.93 -50.51 32.29
N ARG A 3 -23.77 -49.59 31.33
CA ARG A 3 -22.73 -48.60 30.92
C ARG A 3 -23.34 -47.60 29.89
N LEU A 4 -22.73 -46.41 29.78
CA LEU A 4 -22.95 -45.29 28.84
C LEU A 4 -22.81 -45.66 27.35
N ALA A 5 -23.43 -44.87 26.43
CA ALA A 5 -22.71 -43.99 25.46
C ALA A 5 -23.58 -43.33 24.34
N PHE A 6 -23.35 -42.01 24.13
CA PHE A 6 -23.27 -41.21 22.87
C PHE A 6 -24.50 -41.03 21.95
N SER A 7 -24.76 -39.91 21.24
CA SER A 7 -24.13 -38.58 21.02
C SER A 7 -25.17 -37.71 20.27
N LEU A 8 -25.51 -36.48 20.70
CA LEU A 8 -25.02 -35.17 20.23
C LEU A 8 -25.07 -34.93 18.69
N SER A 9 -26.16 -34.32 18.23
CA SER A 9 -26.29 -33.73 16.88
C SER A 9 -25.70 -32.32 16.87
N LEU A 10 -24.53 -32.17 16.23
CA LEU A 10 -23.84 -30.89 16.05
C LEU A 10 -24.43 -30.14 14.85
N LEU A 11 -24.87 -28.90 15.08
CA LEU A 11 -25.11 -27.89 14.05
C LEU A 11 -23.80 -27.61 13.29
N PHE A 12 -23.81 -27.79 11.97
CA PHE A 12 -22.79 -27.24 11.08
C PHE A 12 -23.03 -25.74 10.92
N VAL A 13 -22.31 -24.93 11.70
CA VAL A 13 -22.14 -23.51 11.40
C VAL A 13 -21.14 -23.43 10.25
N TRP A 14 -21.59 -22.97 9.09
CA TRP A 14 -20.71 -22.49 8.03
C TRP A 14 -19.98 -21.25 8.55
N LEU A 15 -18.77 -21.42 9.05
CA LEU A 15 -17.80 -20.34 9.17
C LEU A 15 -17.32 -20.03 7.75
N ALA A 16 -17.83 -18.95 7.16
CA ALA A 16 -17.12 -18.34 6.05
C ALA A 16 -15.72 -17.98 6.57
N PRO A 17 -14.62 -18.49 5.97
CA PRO A 17 -13.30 -17.99 6.33
C PRO A 17 -13.32 -16.49 6.06
N GLY A 18 -13.08 -15.69 7.09
CA GLY A 18 -12.76 -14.28 6.89
C GLY A 18 -11.62 -14.23 5.88
N ALA A 19 -11.80 -13.51 4.77
CA ALA A 19 -10.73 -13.25 3.83
C ALA A 19 -9.71 -12.38 4.58
N TRP A 20 -8.69 -13.02 5.14
CA TRP A 20 -7.55 -12.34 5.72
C TRP A 20 -6.63 -11.94 4.57
N ALA A 21 -6.17 -10.69 4.53
CA ALA A 21 -5.22 -10.30 3.49
C ALA A 21 -3.96 -11.18 3.62
N ALA A 22 -3.46 -11.65 2.48
CA ALA A 22 -2.26 -12.46 2.42
C ALA A 22 -1.03 -11.57 2.60
N PRO A 23 -0.02 -12.00 3.39
CA PRO A 23 1.25 -11.30 3.43
C PRO A 23 1.90 -11.27 2.05
N LEU A 24 2.84 -10.34 1.82
CA LEU A 24 3.58 -10.29 0.56
C LEU A 24 4.15 -11.66 0.24
N SER A 25 3.82 -12.21 -0.93
CA SER A 25 4.33 -13.52 -1.30
C SER A 25 5.86 -13.51 -1.39
N PHE A 26 6.46 -14.69 -1.23
CA PHE A 26 7.91 -14.84 -1.39
C PHE A 26 8.38 -14.35 -2.77
N SER A 27 7.67 -14.69 -3.84
CA SER A 27 7.96 -14.21 -5.19
C SER A 27 7.92 -12.69 -5.27
N ALA A 28 6.93 -12.03 -4.67
CA ALA A 28 6.89 -10.56 -4.63
C ALA A 28 8.14 -9.98 -3.93
N ARG A 29 8.53 -10.53 -2.78
CA ARG A 29 9.68 -10.04 -2.00
C ARG A 29 11.02 -10.17 -2.72
N THR A 30 11.21 -11.20 -3.56
CA THR A 30 12.48 -11.39 -4.30
C THR A 30 12.63 -10.43 -5.47
N ILE A 31 11.55 -9.84 -5.97
CA ILE A 31 11.55 -8.87 -7.08
C ILE A 31 11.79 -7.44 -6.59
N ILE A 32 11.46 -7.17 -5.33
CA ILE A 32 11.57 -5.83 -4.73
C ILE A 32 13.04 -5.53 -4.41
N PRO A 33 13.64 -4.47 -4.97
CA PRO A 33 15.01 -4.06 -4.62
C PRO A 33 15.16 -3.71 -3.14
N SER A 34 16.35 -3.85 -2.56
CA SER A 34 16.60 -3.57 -1.14
C SER A 34 16.48 -2.09 -0.76
N ASP A 35 16.82 -1.16 -1.66
CA ASP A 35 16.81 0.30 -1.44
C ASP A 35 15.40 0.92 -1.55
N VAL A 36 14.40 0.28 -0.93
CA VAL A 36 13.00 0.75 -0.86
C VAL A 36 12.89 2.11 -0.18
N GLN A 37 12.13 3.01 -0.80
CA GLN A 37 11.63 4.22 -0.15
C GLN A 37 10.22 3.99 0.39
N GLN A 38 9.35 3.34 -0.38
CA GLN A 38 7.99 3.03 0.07
C GLN A 38 7.46 1.75 -0.60
N ILE A 39 6.75 0.92 0.16
CA ILE A 39 5.90 -0.17 -0.34
C ILE A 39 4.48 0.15 0.08
N ILE A 40 3.54 0.13 -0.86
CA ILE A 40 2.09 0.18 -0.61
C ILE A 40 1.52 -1.14 -1.13
N SER A 41 0.65 -1.78 -0.37
CA SER A 41 -0.09 -2.96 -0.79
C SER A 41 -1.58 -2.72 -0.62
N VAL A 42 -2.33 -3.23 -1.58
CA VAL A 42 -3.79 -3.16 -1.62
C VAL A 42 -4.31 -4.56 -1.91
N ASP A 43 -5.07 -5.15 -0.99
CA ASP A 43 -5.84 -6.36 -1.20
C ASP A 43 -7.12 -6.01 -1.95
N TYR A 44 -7.11 -6.27 -3.26
CA TYR A 44 -8.23 -5.97 -4.14
C TYR A 44 -9.47 -6.82 -3.78
N ARG A 45 -9.31 -8.06 -3.29
CA ARG A 45 -10.45 -8.90 -2.90
C ARG A 45 -11.19 -8.29 -1.72
N SER A 46 -10.44 -7.86 -0.71
CA SER A 46 -11.00 -7.25 0.49
C SER A 46 -11.64 -5.90 0.17
N MET A 47 -11.03 -5.10 -0.71
CA MET A 47 -11.60 -3.80 -1.11
C MET A 47 -12.90 -3.92 -1.92
N GLN A 48 -13.05 -4.93 -2.80
CA GLN A 48 -14.25 -5.09 -3.62
C GLN A 48 -15.54 -5.28 -2.81
N ASN A 49 -15.41 -5.80 -1.59
CA ASN A 49 -16.54 -5.98 -0.68
C ASN A 49 -16.94 -4.68 0.05
N SER A 50 -16.22 -3.57 -0.15
CA SER A 50 -16.48 -2.27 0.46
C SER A 50 -16.73 -1.19 -0.60
N PRO A 51 -17.97 -0.66 -0.71
CA PRO A 51 -18.25 0.48 -1.59
C PRO A 51 -17.36 1.70 -1.30
N THR A 52 -17.09 1.97 -0.02
CA THR A 52 -16.22 3.06 0.45
C THR A 52 -14.79 2.89 -0.05
N ALA A 53 -14.24 1.67 0.01
CA ALA A 53 -12.90 1.38 -0.50
C ALA A 53 -12.84 1.55 -2.03
N MET A 54 -13.89 1.15 -2.75
CA MET A 54 -13.97 1.32 -4.20
C MET A 54 -14.10 2.79 -4.61
N ALA A 55 -14.83 3.60 -3.84
CA ALA A 55 -14.90 5.05 -4.03
C ALA A 55 -13.52 5.71 -3.81
N LEU A 56 -12.80 5.30 -2.76
CA LEU A 56 -11.43 5.75 -2.51
C LEU A 56 -10.52 5.40 -3.69
N LYS A 57 -10.52 4.13 -4.15
CA LYS A 57 -9.74 3.67 -5.31
C LYS A 57 -10.01 4.56 -6.52
N ALA A 58 -11.28 4.79 -6.86
CA ALA A 58 -11.66 5.59 -8.03
C ALA A 58 -11.07 7.02 -7.98
N ARG A 59 -10.94 7.58 -6.78
CA ARG A 59 -10.42 8.93 -6.54
C ARG A 59 -8.90 9.01 -6.57
N VAL A 60 -8.20 8.03 -6.00
CA VAL A 60 -6.73 8.09 -5.82
C VAL A 60 -5.95 7.38 -6.91
N LEU A 61 -6.60 6.54 -7.73
CA LEU A 61 -5.91 5.79 -8.77
C LEU A 61 -5.42 6.74 -9.88
N PRO A 62 -4.10 6.85 -10.10
CA PRO A 62 -3.53 7.73 -11.12
C PRO A 62 -3.81 7.22 -12.53
N GLU A 63 -3.76 8.14 -13.50
CA GLU A 63 -4.18 7.88 -14.88
C GLU A 63 -3.35 6.80 -15.58
N ASN A 64 -2.04 6.75 -15.35
CA ASN A 64 -1.17 5.69 -15.87
C ASN A 64 -1.57 4.30 -15.38
N LEU A 65 -2.04 4.16 -14.15
CA LEU A 65 -2.54 2.89 -13.62
C LEU A 65 -3.91 2.52 -14.21
N LYS A 66 -4.78 3.50 -14.47
CA LYS A 66 -6.04 3.26 -15.20
C LYS A 66 -5.76 2.75 -16.62
N GLN A 67 -4.78 3.34 -17.31
CA GLN A 67 -4.35 2.91 -18.64
C GLN A 67 -3.75 1.51 -18.61
N PHE A 68 -2.99 1.18 -17.57
CA PHE A 68 -2.46 -0.16 -17.36
C PHE A 68 -3.56 -1.20 -17.12
N GLU A 69 -4.48 -0.95 -16.18
CA GLU A 69 -5.65 -1.83 -15.94
C GLU A 69 -6.43 -2.06 -17.24
N SER A 70 -6.62 -1.01 -18.06
CA SER A 70 -7.28 -1.10 -19.37
C SER A 70 -6.49 -1.96 -20.36
N ALA A 71 -5.15 -1.86 -20.37
CA ALA A 71 -4.29 -2.64 -21.24
C ALA A 71 -4.28 -4.13 -20.88
N ILE A 72 -4.20 -4.47 -19.59
CA ILE A 72 -4.21 -5.87 -19.17
C ILE A 72 -5.58 -6.53 -19.37
N LYS A 73 -6.68 -5.76 -19.24
CA LYS A 73 -8.03 -6.19 -19.70
C LYS A 73 -8.01 -6.57 -21.18
N ALA A 74 -7.32 -5.81 -22.03
CA ALA A 74 -7.20 -6.15 -23.44
C ALA A 74 -6.40 -7.46 -23.67
N PHE A 75 -5.43 -7.76 -22.80
CA PHE A 75 -4.65 -9.00 -22.84
C PHE A 75 -5.38 -10.22 -22.27
N GLY A 76 -6.60 -10.01 -21.76
CA GLY A 76 -7.43 -11.07 -21.21
C GLY A 76 -7.22 -11.29 -19.71
N ILE A 77 -6.60 -10.33 -19.01
CA ILE A 77 -6.53 -10.30 -17.55
C ILE A 77 -7.66 -9.41 -17.03
N ASP A 78 -8.60 -9.92 -16.24
CA ASP A 78 -9.63 -9.14 -15.56
C ASP A 78 -9.14 -8.70 -14.16
N PRO A 79 -8.71 -7.44 -13.97
CA PRO A 79 -8.18 -6.93 -12.69
C PRO A 79 -9.15 -7.07 -11.52
N GLU A 80 -10.46 -7.16 -11.78
CA GLU A 80 -11.47 -7.30 -10.73
C GLU A 80 -11.67 -8.76 -10.32
N LYS A 81 -11.24 -9.73 -11.12
CA LYS A 81 -11.45 -11.15 -10.83
C LYS A 81 -10.17 -11.93 -10.60
N GLU A 82 -9.12 -11.55 -11.29
CA GLU A 82 -7.87 -12.30 -11.39
C GLU A 82 -6.73 -11.65 -10.61
N ILE A 83 -6.88 -10.40 -10.15
CA ILE A 83 -5.92 -9.76 -9.26
C ILE A 83 -6.46 -9.80 -7.83
N ASP A 84 -5.72 -10.52 -6.97
CA ASP A 84 -6.00 -10.59 -5.55
C ASP A 84 -5.35 -9.43 -4.80
N GLN A 85 -4.11 -9.10 -5.13
CA GLN A 85 -3.31 -8.11 -4.43
C GLN A 85 -2.48 -7.27 -5.41
N LEU A 86 -2.38 -5.99 -5.13
CA LEU A 86 -1.57 -5.05 -5.91
C LEU A 86 -0.59 -4.33 -4.99
N VAL A 87 0.69 -4.45 -5.31
CA VAL A 87 1.79 -3.89 -4.52
C VAL A 87 2.53 -2.87 -5.36
N PHE A 88 2.65 -1.65 -4.87
CA PHE A 88 3.45 -0.60 -5.47
C PHE A 88 4.69 -0.37 -4.65
N VAL A 89 5.83 -0.36 -5.32
CA VAL A 89 7.12 -0.15 -4.68
C VAL A 89 7.80 1.02 -5.34
N SER A 90 8.14 2.03 -4.54
CA SER A 90 9.12 3.04 -4.91
C SER A 90 10.46 2.72 -4.25
N PHE A 91 11.53 2.81 -5.03
CA PHE A 91 12.88 2.46 -4.60
C PHE A 91 13.89 3.35 -5.31
N ARG A 92 15.06 3.50 -4.68
CA ARG A 92 16.14 4.30 -5.25
C ARG A 92 17.05 3.43 -6.10
N SER A 93 17.42 3.96 -7.25
CA SER A 93 18.48 3.44 -8.11
C SER A 93 19.58 4.46 -8.27
N LYS A 94 20.83 3.99 -8.27
CA LYS A 94 22.02 4.83 -8.40
C LYS A 94 22.03 5.61 -9.72
N ASP A 95 21.51 5.01 -10.79
CA ASP A 95 21.59 5.57 -12.15
C ASP A 95 20.34 6.35 -12.56
N HIS A 96 19.21 6.11 -11.89
CA HIS A 96 17.90 6.61 -12.30
C HIS A 96 17.13 7.38 -11.22
N GLY A 97 17.72 7.57 -10.03
CA GLY A 97 17.05 8.23 -8.92
C GLY A 97 15.89 7.39 -8.37
N LEU A 98 14.77 8.04 -8.04
CA LEU A 98 13.58 7.35 -7.54
C LEU A 98 12.82 6.69 -8.70
N MET A 99 12.62 5.37 -8.61
CA MET A 99 11.87 4.58 -9.57
C MET A 99 10.69 3.89 -8.90
N ALA A 100 9.73 3.41 -9.70
CA ALA A 100 8.58 2.67 -9.21
C ALA A 100 8.28 1.44 -10.06
N VAL A 101 7.86 0.36 -9.38
CA VAL A 101 7.28 -0.84 -10.01
C VAL A 101 6.00 -1.22 -9.29
N GLY A 102 5.07 -1.82 -10.03
CA GLY A 102 3.91 -2.50 -9.51
C GLY A 102 4.07 -4.02 -9.63
N ILE A 103 3.54 -4.74 -8.66
CA ILE A 103 3.48 -6.20 -8.62
C ILE A 103 2.02 -6.57 -8.40
N ALA A 104 1.40 -7.21 -9.38
CA ALA A 104 0.08 -7.79 -9.26
C ALA A 104 0.22 -9.27 -8.92
N GLN A 105 -0.52 -9.72 -7.91
CA GLN A 105 -0.61 -11.11 -7.50
C GLN A 105 -2.03 -11.62 -7.72
N GLY A 106 -2.17 -12.86 -8.18
CA GLY A 106 -3.47 -13.47 -8.40
C GLY A 106 -3.40 -14.76 -9.21
N ASP A 107 -4.37 -14.99 -10.10
CA ASP A 107 -4.41 -16.15 -11.00
C ASP A 107 -4.34 -15.68 -12.45
N PHE A 108 -3.19 -15.88 -13.08
CA PHE A 108 -2.89 -15.42 -14.44
C PHE A 108 -2.80 -16.61 -15.39
N PRO A 109 -3.80 -16.83 -16.26
CA PRO A 109 -3.80 -17.93 -17.21
C PRO A 109 -2.82 -17.63 -18.37
N ASP A 110 -1.53 -17.90 -18.15
CA ASP A 110 -0.42 -17.55 -19.06
C ASP A 110 -0.65 -17.98 -20.52
N GLU A 111 -1.19 -19.19 -20.74
CA GLU A 111 -1.52 -19.66 -22.08
C GLU A 111 -2.56 -18.77 -22.79
N GLN A 112 -3.59 -18.34 -22.05
CA GLN A 112 -4.65 -17.51 -22.60
C GLN A 112 -4.14 -16.11 -22.88
N ILE A 113 -3.35 -15.55 -21.95
CA ILE A 113 -2.73 -14.23 -22.08
C ILE A 113 -1.78 -14.24 -23.29
N THR A 114 -0.91 -15.24 -23.41
CA THR A 114 0.00 -15.40 -24.54
C THR A 114 -0.74 -15.54 -25.87
N LYS A 115 -1.85 -16.28 -25.94
CA LYS A 115 -2.70 -16.38 -27.13
C LYS A 115 -3.33 -15.04 -27.51
N LYS A 116 -3.80 -14.27 -26.53
CA LYS A 116 -4.39 -12.93 -26.73
C LYS A 116 -3.34 -11.92 -27.20
N LEU A 117 -2.15 -11.92 -26.61
CA LEU A 117 -1.01 -11.09 -27.02
C LEU A 117 -0.63 -11.36 -28.48
N LYS A 118 -0.53 -12.64 -28.88
CA LYS A 118 -0.27 -13.03 -30.26
C LYS A 118 -1.37 -12.56 -31.21
N THR A 119 -2.64 -12.80 -30.86
CA THR A 119 -3.80 -12.38 -31.67
C THR A 119 -3.81 -10.86 -31.89
N ARG A 120 -3.45 -10.08 -30.87
CA ARG A 120 -3.35 -8.62 -30.93
C ARG A 120 -2.06 -8.10 -31.55
N LYS A 121 -1.16 -8.99 -31.99
CA LYS A 121 0.15 -8.65 -32.54
C LYS A 121 1.01 -7.80 -31.58
N VAL A 122 0.82 -7.98 -30.27
CA VAL A 122 1.65 -7.35 -29.24
C VAL A 122 2.99 -8.07 -29.24
N LYS A 123 4.06 -7.35 -29.60
CA LYS A 123 5.41 -7.91 -29.66
C LYS A 123 6.07 -7.79 -28.30
N GLY A 124 6.47 -8.94 -27.75
CA GLY A 124 7.32 -8.98 -26.57
C GLY A 124 8.77 -8.65 -26.89
N THR A 125 9.50 -8.11 -25.93
CA THR A 125 10.95 -7.92 -25.99
C THR A 125 11.61 -8.85 -24.98
N LEU A 126 12.56 -9.66 -25.43
CA LEU A 126 13.31 -10.52 -24.53
C LEU A 126 14.31 -9.68 -23.73
N TYR A 127 14.20 -9.72 -22.41
CA TYR A 127 15.20 -9.22 -21.48
C TYR A 127 15.76 -10.42 -20.71
N ARG A 128 16.99 -10.82 -21.02
CA ARG A 128 17.63 -12.03 -20.50
C ARG A 128 16.76 -13.27 -20.77
N THR A 129 16.16 -13.84 -19.74
CA THR A 129 15.29 -15.03 -19.80
C THR A 129 13.80 -14.69 -19.76
N THR A 130 13.45 -13.41 -19.56
CA THR A 130 12.06 -12.96 -19.35
C THR A 130 11.59 -12.09 -20.50
N THR A 131 10.39 -12.38 -21.01
CA THR A 131 9.78 -11.55 -22.06
C THR A 131 8.97 -10.44 -21.42
N THR A 132 9.25 -9.19 -21.79
CA THR A 132 8.45 -8.03 -21.38
C THR A 132 7.50 -7.62 -22.51
N TYR A 133 6.33 -7.10 -22.15
CA TYR A 133 5.29 -6.66 -23.08
C TYR A 133 4.88 -5.23 -22.77
N PRO A 134 4.62 -4.39 -23.79
CA PRO A 134 4.07 -3.05 -23.56
C PRO A 134 2.63 -3.13 -23.02
N ALA A 135 2.32 -2.32 -22.01
CA ALA A 135 1.02 -2.28 -21.34
C ALA A 135 0.70 -0.85 -20.84
N GLY A 136 -0.17 -0.12 -21.54
CA GLY A 136 -0.69 1.17 -21.04
C GLY A 136 0.38 2.22 -20.75
N GLY A 137 1.36 2.41 -21.64
CA GLY A 137 2.48 3.33 -21.45
C GLY A 137 3.64 2.77 -20.61
N MET A 138 3.43 1.65 -19.92
CA MET A 138 4.45 0.91 -19.16
C MET A 138 4.86 -0.38 -19.88
N GLN A 139 5.74 -1.15 -19.26
CA GLN A 139 5.99 -2.55 -19.60
C GLN A 139 5.52 -3.46 -18.47
N MET A 140 5.19 -4.70 -18.81
CA MET A 140 4.88 -5.77 -17.88
C MET A 140 5.65 -7.05 -18.22
N ALA A 141 5.85 -7.90 -17.23
CA ALA A 141 6.32 -9.26 -17.39
C ALA A 141 5.47 -10.20 -16.52
N LEU A 142 5.02 -11.30 -17.11
CA LEU A 142 4.51 -12.45 -16.38
C LEU A 142 5.72 -13.24 -15.89
N LEU A 143 5.84 -13.41 -14.57
CA LEU A 143 6.96 -14.13 -13.96
C LEU A 143 6.60 -15.60 -13.73
N ASP A 144 5.35 -15.83 -13.37
CA ASP A 144 4.70 -17.12 -13.22
C ASP A 144 3.18 -16.94 -13.41
N ASN A 145 2.41 -17.99 -13.18
CA ASN A 145 0.95 -17.97 -13.26
C ASN A 145 0.27 -17.22 -12.10
N THR A 146 1.02 -16.61 -11.18
CA THR A 146 0.49 -15.89 -10.02
C THR A 146 1.09 -14.50 -9.81
N THR A 147 2.14 -14.15 -10.55
CA THR A 147 2.90 -12.92 -10.35
C THR A 147 3.14 -12.22 -11.68
N LEU A 148 2.63 -10.99 -11.77
CA LEU A 148 2.88 -10.06 -12.86
C LEU A 148 3.59 -8.84 -12.27
N VAL A 149 4.71 -8.43 -12.86
CA VAL A 149 5.41 -7.18 -12.50
C VAL A 149 5.27 -6.18 -13.65
N PHE A 150 5.13 -4.90 -13.33
CA PHE A 150 5.00 -3.84 -14.31
C PHE A 150 5.63 -2.53 -13.84
N GLY A 151 5.91 -1.64 -14.78
CA GLY A 151 6.48 -0.33 -14.51
C GLY A 151 7.17 0.25 -15.73
N ASP A 152 7.89 1.34 -15.54
CA ASP A 152 8.73 1.91 -16.59
C ASP A 152 9.82 0.92 -17.02
N PRO A 153 10.28 0.95 -18.29
CA PRO A 153 11.24 -0.03 -18.79
C PRO A 153 12.52 -0.17 -17.95
N ALA A 154 13.05 0.94 -17.42
CA ALA A 154 14.23 0.92 -16.56
C ALA A 154 13.95 0.30 -15.18
N ALA A 155 12.82 0.67 -14.56
CA ALA A 155 12.42 0.16 -13.26
C ALA A 155 12.11 -1.34 -13.32
N LEU A 156 11.43 -1.78 -14.38
CA LEU A 156 11.14 -3.19 -14.63
C LEU A 156 12.41 -4.03 -14.77
N ARG A 157 13.45 -3.52 -15.45
CA ARG A 157 14.74 -4.21 -15.55
C ARG A 157 15.41 -4.39 -14.20
N VAL A 158 15.42 -3.36 -13.36
CA VAL A 158 15.97 -3.45 -12.00
C VAL A 158 15.23 -4.49 -11.15
N ALA A 159 13.90 -4.55 -11.27
CA ALA A 159 13.10 -5.56 -10.59
C ALA A 159 13.43 -6.99 -11.09
N LEU A 160 13.61 -7.18 -12.39
CA LEU A 160 14.00 -8.47 -12.98
C LEU A 160 15.43 -8.86 -12.58
N ASP A 161 16.39 -7.92 -12.59
CA ASP A 161 17.77 -8.16 -12.15
C ASP A 161 17.82 -8.52 -10.64
N THR A 162 16.95 -7.90 -9.82
CA THR A 162 16.80 -8.24 -8.40
C THR A 162 16.26 -9.66 -8.21
N ARG A 163 15.21 -10.03 -8.95
CA ARG A 163 14.64 -11.39 -8.93
C ARG A 163 15.68 -12.43 -9.32
N ASP A 164 16.49 -12.14 -10.33
CA ASP A 164 17.51 -13.03 -10.87
C ASP A 164 18.77 -13.12 -9.96
N GLY A 165 18.82 -12.32 -8.88
CA GLY A 165 19.88 -12.36 -7.86
C GLY A 165 21.09 -11.45 -8.15
N ASP A 166 21.03 -10.63 -9.19
CA ASP A 166 22.10 -9.69 -9.53
C ASP A 166 22.10 -8.45 -8.64
N LEU A 167 20.94 -8.12 -8.08
CA LEU A 167 20.76 -7.04 -7.12
C LEU A 167 20.18 -7.58 -5.81
N THR A 168 20.48 -6.90 -4.72
CA THR A 168 19.99 -7.31 -3.40
C THR A 168 18.51 -6.97 -3.24
N SER A 169 17.70 -7.94 -2.82
CA SER A 169 16.26 -7.80 -2.65
C SER A 169 15.84 -7.30 -1.26
N LEU A 170 14.55 -6.99 -1.10
CA LEU A 170 13.91 -6.58 0.15
C LEU A 170 14.25 -7.50 1.33
N ASN A 171 14.53 -8.78 1.08
CA ASN A 171 14.90 -9.74 2.11
C ASN A 171 16.17 -9.35 2.89
N SER A 172 17.04 -8.51 2.34
CA SER A 172 18.22 -7.99 3.05
C SER A 172 17.94 -6.71 3.84
N ASN A 173 16.77 -6.09 3.69
CA ASN A 173 16.43 -4.84 4.36
C ASN A 173 15.69 -5.14 5.66
N SER A 174 16.44 -5.31 6.75
CA SER A 174 15.91 -5.63 8.07
C SER A 174 15.02 -4.52 8.65
N GLN A 175 15.26 -3.26 8.31
CA GLN A 175 14.49 -2.12 8.79
C GLN A 175 13.06 -2.13 8.22
N ILE A 176 12.92 -2.22 6.90
CA ILE A 176 11.61 -2.35 6.26
C ILE A 176 10.96 -3.69 6.65
N GLY A 177 11.73 -4.78 6.67
CA GLY A 177 11.26 -6.09 7.10
C GLY A 177 10.66 -6.10 8.51
N GLY A 178 11.28 -5.39 9.46
CA GLY A 178 10.75 -5.23 10.83
C GLY A 178 9.44 -4.43 10.88
N MET A 179 9.29 -3.40 10.05
CA MET A 179 8.06 -2.59 10.01
C MET A 179 6.88 -3.31 9.33
N LEU A 180 7.15 -4.19 8.36
CA LEU A 180 6.12 -5.03 7.72
C LEU A 180 5.47 -5.99 8.72
N GLN A 181 6.16 -6.39 9.78
CA GLN A 181 5.64 -7.36 10.73
C GLN A 181 4.33 -6.87 11.37
N GLY A 182 3.26 -7.65 11.15
CA GLY A 182 1.95 -7.45 11.77
C GLY A 182 0.97 -6.59 10.97
N ILE A 183 1.40 -5.87 9.93
CA ILE A 183 0.51 -5.02 9.12
C ILE A 183 0.08 -5.64 7.79
N GLU A 184 0.79 -6.68 7.34
CA GLU A 184 0.58 -7.23 5.99
C GLU A 184 -0.80 -7.90 5.78
N ARG A 185 -1.59 -8.02 6.86
CA ARG A 185 -2.93 -8.62 6.84
C ARG A 185 -4.06 -7.59 6.66
N GLU A 186 -3.72 -6.31 6.66
CA GLU A 186 -4.70 -5.24 6.50
C GLU A 186 -5.08 -5.05 5.02
N PRO A 187 -6.33 -4.65 4.70
CA PRO A 187 -6.77 -4.45 3.32
C PRO A 187 -5.91 -3.48 2.52
N VAL A 188 -5.44 -2.42 3.19
CA VAL A 188 -4.40 -1.54 2.65
C VAL A 188 -3.35 -1.34 3.72
N TRP A 189 -2.09 -1.45 3.33
CA TRP A 189 -0.98 -1.11 4.20
C TRP A 189 0.18 -0.50 3.42
N SER A 190 1.04 0.23 4.11
CA SER A 190 2.24 0.81 3.53
C SER A 190 3.35 0.90 4.56
N VAL A 191 4.58 0.81 4.08
CA VAL A 191 5.80 1.07 4.84
C VAL A 191 6.64 2.08 4.08
N LEU A 192 7.18 3.06 4.80
CA LEU A 192 8.10 4.07 4.29
C LEU A 192 9.41 3.97 5.06
N ASP A 193 10.51 4.12 4.35
CA ASP A 193 11.82 4.31 4.96
C ASP A 193 11.95 5.70 5.59
N GLN A 194 13.10 5.98 6.19
CA GLN A 194 13.37 7.28 6.80
C GLN A 194 13.10 8.46 5.85
N GLN A 195 13.58 8.40 4.61
CA GLN A 195 13.45 9.52 3.67
C GLN A 195 11.99 9.70 3.22
N GLY A 196 11.29 8.62 2.90
CA GLY A 196 9.87 8.62 2.56
C GLY A 196 9.03 9.18 3.70
N THR A 197 9.29 8.77 4.94
CA THR A 197 8.63 9.32 6.12
C THR A 197 8.90 10.81 6.30
N GLN A 198 10.14 11.28 6.10
CA GLN A 198 10.44 12.71 6.18
C GLN A 198 9.66 13.51 5.14
N VAL A 199 9.57 13.02 3.90
CA VAL A 199 8.78 13.65 2.83
C VAL A 199 7.30 13.68 3.20
N MET A 200 6.75 12.54 3.62
CA MET A 200 5.35 12.42 4.05
C MET A 200 5.03 13.38 5.20
N MET A 201 5.85 13.41 6.25
CA MET A 201 5.63 14.29 7.40
C MET A 201 5.73 15.76 7.02
N LYS A 202 6.67 16.13 6.14
CA LYS A 202 6.77 17.49 5.65
C LYS A 202 5.52 17.91 4.89
N SER A 203 5.01 17.04 4.00
CA SER A 203 3.76 17.29 3.27
C SER A 203 2.56 17.41 4.19
N ALA A 204 2.44 16.52 5.19
CA ALA A 204 1.34 16.53 6.14
C ALA A 204 1.31 17.78 7.03
N LEU A 205 2.48 18.25 7.48
CA LEU A 205 2.59 19.43 8.33
C LEU A 205 2.45 20.76 7.53
N GLY A 206 2.73 20.75 6.23
CA GLY A 206 2.69 21.96 5.40
C GLY A 206 3.57 23.07 5.99
N ASP A 207 3.01 24.27 6.17
CA ASP A 207 3.74 25.41 6.75
C ASP A 207 4.19 25.17 8.20
N ALA A 208 3.54 24.28 8.95
CA ALA A 208 3.99 23.92 10.30
C ALA A 208 5.33 23.16 10.29
N ALA A 209 5.75 22.62 9.16
CA ALA A 209 7.09 22.05 9.00
C ALA A 209 8.20 23.12 9.03
N GLN A 210 7.86 24.42 8.95
CA GLN A 210 8.82 25.52 9.06
C GLN A 210 9.15 25.90 10.51
N LEU A 211 8.45 25.31 11.50
CA LEU A 211 8.73 25.53 12.91
C LEU A 211 10.14 24.99 13.27
N ALA A 212 10.87 25.73 14.10
CA ALA A 212 12.26 25.43 14.47
C ALA A 212 12.46 23.99 15.01
N ASP A 213 11.43 23.44 15.66
CA ASP A 213 11.48 22.10 16.27
C ASP A 213 11.37 20.96 15.24
N TYR A 214 10.80 21.20 14.06
CA TYR A 214 10.61 20.14 13.06
C TYR A 214 11.94 19.63 12.48
N GLU A 215 12.90 20.50 12.16
CA GLU A 215 14.20 20.05 11.63
C GLU A 215 15.00 19.22 12.64
N THR A 216 14.79 19.44 13.94
CA THR A 216 15.38 18.61 15.01
C THR A 216 14.73 17.23 15.05
N VAL A 217 13.39 17.17 14.99
CA VAL A 217 12.63 15.90 15.03
C VAL A 217 12.79 15.09 13.73
N LYS A 218 12.85 15.75 12.58
CA LYS A 218 13.01 15.15 11.25
C LYS A 218 14.24 14.24 11.17
N LYS A 219 15.36 14.66 11.77
CA LYS A 219 16.61 13.87 11.82
C LYS A 219 16.51 12.62 12.69
N ARG A 220 15.48 12.55 13.54
CA ARG A 220 15.21 11.46 14.48
C ARG A 220 14.17 10.48 13.95
N LEU A 221 13.53 10.76 12.81
CA LEU A 221 12.62 9.82 12.15
C LEU A 221 13.41 8.63 11.61
N LEU A 222 12.90 7.42 11.83
CA LEU A 222 13.49 6.17 11.34
C LEU A 222 12.68 5.58 10.19
N GLY A 223 11.38 5.80 10.16
CA GLY A 223 10.48 5.24 9.17
C GLY A 223 9.05 5.36 9.64
N SER A 224 8.11 4.88 8.83
CA SER A 224 6.70 4.88 9.21
C SER A 224 5.98 3.75 8.52
N ARG A 225 4.86 3.35 9.10
CA ARG A 225 3.92 2.44 8.46
C ARG A 225 2.50 2.90 8.70
N TYR A 226 1.62 2.61 7.76
CA TYR A 226 0.20 2.87 7.95
C TYR A 226 -0.65 1.72 7.43
N THR A 227 -1.87 1.64 7.92
CA THR A 227 -2.89 0.68 7.51
C THR A 227 -4.22 1.38 7.28
N MET A 228 -5.06 0.84 6.40
CA MET A 228 -6.47 1.20 6.30
C MET A 228 -7.34 -0.04 6.31
N GLU A 229 -8.37 0.00 7.15
CA GLU A 229 -9.41 -1.00 7.25
C GLU A 229 -10.76 -0.37 6.90
N PHE A 230 -11.59 -1.13 6.18
CA PHE A 230 -12.93 -0.71 5.73
C PHE A 230 -14.07 -1.53 6.37
N SER A 231 -13.75 -2.30 7.41
CA SER A 231 -14.70 -3.10 8.19
C SER A 231 -15.40 -2.20 9.21
N ASN A 232 -16.70 -1.97 9.03
CA ASN A 232 -17.53 -1.13 9.92
C ASN A 232 -17.08 0.35 9.94
N GLY A 233 -17.05 0.98 8.76
CA GLY A 233 -16.50 2.32 8.57
C GLY A 233 -15.04 2.26 8.13
N VAL A 234 -14.36 3.41 8.24
CA VAL A 234 -12.97 3.56 7.80
C VAL A 234 -12.09 3.85 9.00
N LYS A 235 -11.05 3.05 9.15
CA LYS A 235 -9.96 3.28 10.10
C LYS A 235 -8.66 3.49 9.35
N PHE A 236 -7.88 4.45 9.81
CA PHE A 236 -6.52 4.69 9.35
C PHE A 236 -5.60 4.78 10.57
N ASP A 237 -4.59 3.94 10.61
CA ASP A 237 -3.57 3.94 11.65
C ASP A 237 -2.22 4.24 11.03
N LEU A 238 -1.47 5.16 11.62
CA LEU A 238 -0.12 5.55 11.21
C LEU A 238 0.80 5.49 12.43
N ASP A 239 1.82 4.64 12.33
CA ASP A 239 2.95 4.61 13.26
C ASP A 239 4.14 5.35 12.62
N VAL A 240 4.70 6.33 13.31
CA VAL A 240 5.99 6.94 12.92
C VAL A 240 7.04 6.58 13.95
N PHE A 241 8.06 5.86 13.50
CA PHE A 241 9.18 5.41 14.34
C PHE A 241 10.22 6.51 14.47
N THR A 242 10.68 6.74 15.68
CA THR A 242 11.70 7.73 16.02
C THR A 242 12.85 7.06 16.78
N SER A 243 13.99 7.74 16.92
CA SER A 243 15.14 7.20 17.66
C SER A 243 14.97 7.16 19.17
N ASP A 244 14.00 7.89 19.73
CA ASP A 244 13.84 8.05 21.17
C ASP A 244 12.45 8.58 21.55
N ASN A 245 12.03 8.33 22.79
CA ASN A 245 10.70 8.69 23.28
C ASN A 245 10.45 10.20 23.28
N PHE A 246 11.51 11.01 23.49
CA PHE A 246 11.39 12.46 23.51
C PHE A 246 11.01 13.00 22.12
N SER A 247 11.62 12.46 21.06
CA SER A 247 11.32 12.79 19.68
C SER A 247 9.88 12.39 19.31
N ALA A 248 9.42 11.20 19.72
CA ALA A 248 8.04 10.76 19.52
C ALA A 248 7.03 11.69 20.21
N ALA A 249 7.27 12.04 21.48
CA ALA A 249 6.40 12.95 22.24
C ALA A 249 6.37 14.36 21.63
N SER A 250 7.53 14.87 21.19
CA SER A 250 7.64 16.18 20.53
C SER A 250 6.87 16.20 19.21
N LEU A 251 6.99 15.13 18.41
CA LEU A 251 6.23 14.98 17.17
C LEU A 251 4.72 14.93 17.44
N SER A 252 4.30 14.20 18.47
CA SER A 252 2.90 14.11 18.90
C SER A 252 2.33 15.48 19.23
N ALA A 253 3.06 16.28 20.01
CA ALA A 253 2.66 17.64 20.36
C ALA A 253 2.55 18.55 19.12
N LEU A 254 3.52 18.48 18.20
CA LEU A 254 3.50 19.27 16.95
C LEU A 254 2.29 18.92 16.08
N ILE A 255 1.98 17.63 15.90
CA ILE A 255 0.84 17.21 15.08
C ILE A 255 -0.48 17.58 15.76
N LYS A 256 -0.60 17.44 17.08
CA LYS A 256 -1.77 17.90 17.84
C LYS A 256 -2.02 19.40 17.63
N ALA A 257 -0.96 20.20 17.72
CA ALA A 257 -1.05 21.63 17.43
C ALA A 257 -1.46 21.90 15.98
N GLY A 258 -0.89 21.17 15.01
CA GLY A 258 -1.27 21.26 13.60
C GLY A 258 -2.73 20.92 13.33
N VAL A 259 -3.25 19.84 13.93
CA VAL A 259 -4.66 19.44 13.84
C VAL A 259 -5.57 20.49 14.47
N MET A 260 -5.21 21.02 15.65
CA MET A 260 -5.97 22.09 16.31
C MET A 260 -6.03 23.35 15.45
N TYR A 261 -4.89 23.76 14.88
CA TYR A 261 -4.82 24.91 13.97
C TYR A 261 -5.68 24.71 12.72
N ARG A 262 -5.57 23.55 12.06
CA ARG A 262 -6.42 23.20 10.91
C ARG A 262 -7.90 23.21 11.25
N LYS A 263 -8.27 22.69 12.43
CA LYS A 263 -9.65 22.66 12.90
C LYS A 263 -10.25 24.06 13.04
N MET A 264 -9.47 25.08 13.38
CA MET A 264 -9.96 26.46 13.50
C MET A 264 -10.43 27.03 12.15
N SER A 265 -9.74 26.68 11.05
CA SER A 265 -10.05 27.14 9.69
C SER A 265 -10.91 26.17 8.87
N ALA A 266 -11.10 24.94 9.33
CA ALA A 266 -11.78 23.88 8.59
C ALA A 266 -13.30 24.11 8.42
N SER A 267 -13.83 23.59 7.32
CA SER A 267 -15.28 23.53 7.05
C SER A 267 -15.97 22.45 7.91
N GLY A 268 -17.31 22.38 7.88
CA GLY A 268 -18.08 21.51 8.78
C GLY A 268 -17.66 20.03 8.71
N VAL A 269 -17.63 19.44 7.52
CA VAL A 269 -17.26 18.02 7.31
C VAL A 269 -15.80 17.75 7.72
N GLU A 270 -14.89 18.68 7.43
CA GLU A 270 -13.48 18.58 7.79
C GLU A 270 -13.25 18.67 9.30
N LYS A 271 -13.99 19.53 10.01
CA LYS A 271 -13.95 19.61 11.47
C LYS A 271 -14.35 18.29 12.11
N VAL A 272 -15.42 17.66 11.61
CA VAL A 272 -15.89 16.35 12.09
C VAL A 272 -14.82 15.27 11.86
N ALA A 273 -14.11 15.31 10.72
CA ALA A 273 -13.02 14.38 10.47
C ALA A 273 -11.82 14.59 11.40
N LEU A 274 -11.45 15.85 11.67
CA LEU A 274 -10.38 16.17 12.60
C LEU A 274 -10.75 15.79 14.05
N ASP A 275 -12.04 15.76 14.40
CA ASP A 275 -12.53 15.25 15.69
C ASP A 275 -12.47 13.72 15.81
N SER A 276 -12.41 13.04 14.67
CA SER A 276 -12.21 11.58 14.57
C SER A 276 -10.74 11.17 14.65
N VAL A 277 -9.82 12.11 14.88
CA VAL A 277 -8.38 11.86 15.00
C VAL A 277 -7.96 11.79 16.46
N SER A 278 -7.21 10.74 16.80
CA SER A 278 -6.44 10.62 18.04
C SER A 278 -4.95 10.59 17.71
N ILE A 279 -4.15 11.33 18.48
CA ILE A 279 -2.70 11.38 18.33
C ILE A 279 -2.08 11.08 19.69
N ASP A 280 -1.12 10.19 19.73
CA ASP A 280 -0.39 9.84 20.95
C ASP A 280 1.09 9.53 20.65
N SER A 281 1.84 9.21 21.69
CA SER A 281 3.17 8.65 21.59
C SER A 281 3.28 7.44 22.51
N ASP A 282 3.75 6.32 21.99
CA ASP A 282 4.08 5.13 22.76
C ASP A 282 5.54 4.78 22.52
N SER A 283 6.32 4.82 23.60
CA SER A 283 7.76 4.55 23.54
C SER A 283 8.42 5.44 22.47
N ALA A 284 9.16 4.87 21.52
CA ALA A 284 9.80 5.61 20.44
C ALA A 284 8.90 5.79 19.19
N LYS A 285 7.57 5.64 19.32
CA LYS A 285 6.61 5.78 18.22
C LYS A 285 5.65 6.93 18.47
N LEU A 286 5.41 7.74 17.45
CA LEU A 286 4.18 8.50 17.33
C LEU A 286 3.08 7.57 16.83
N LEU A 287 1.90 7.67 17.44
CA LEU A 287 0.68 6.98 17.00
C LEU A 287 -0.31 8.02 16.49
N PHE A 288 -0.82 7.82 15.28
CA PHE A 288 -1.92 8.58 14.70
C PHE A 288 -3.03 7.60 14.35
N HIS A 289 -4.22 7.83 14.90
CA HIS A 289 -5.40 7.02 14.66
C HIS A 289 -6.52 7.90 14.13
N PHE A 290 -7.19 7.47 13.07
CA PHE A 290 -8.39 8.07 12.55
C PHE A 290 -9.47 7.01 12.39
N SER A 291 -10.68 7.29 12.85
CA SER A 291 -11.83 6.38 12.70
C SER A 291 -13.12 7.14 12.43
N THR A 292 -13.85 6.73 11.40
CA THR A 292 -15.14 7.31 11.02
C THR A 292 -16.08 6.26 10.43
N ASP A 293 -17.38 6.57 10.38
CA ASP A 293 -18.34 5.78 9.60
C ASP A 293 -18.21 6.05 8.09
N ASP A 294 -18.77 5.14 7.28
CA ASP A 294 -18.70 5.16 5.82
C ASP A 294 -19.28 6.45 5.21
N ALA A 295 -20.44 6.90 5.69
CA ALA A 295 -21.13 8.07 5.14
C ALA A 295 -20.32 9.36 5.34
N LYS A 296 -19.70 9.52 6.52
CA LYS A 296 -18.79 10.65 6.78
C LYS A 296 -17.52 10.54 5.94
N PHE A 297 -16.96 9.33 5.78
CA PHE A 297 -15.78 9.16 4.93
C PHE A 297 -16.06 9.49 3.47
N GLU A 298 -17.19 9.04 2.93
CA GLU A 298 -17.61 9.38 1.57
C GLU A 298 -17.75 10.89 1.39
N SER A 299 -18.36 11.58 2.37
CA SER A 299 -18.42 13.04 2.38
C SER A 299 -17.03 13.70 2.38
N LEU A 300 -16.05 13.09 3.07
CA LEU A 300 -14.67 13.58 3.09
C LEU A 300 -13.95 13.41 1.76
N LEU A 301 -14.21 12.34 1.00
CA LEU A 301 -13.59 12.13 -0.32
C LEU A 301 -13.88 13.28 -1.31
N HIS A 302 -14.96 14.03 -1.08
CA HIS A 302 -15.37 15.18 -1.86
C HIS A 302 -14.93 16.54 -1.27
N SER A 303 -14.26 16.54 -0.12
CA SER A 303 -13.80 17.76 0.56
C SER A 303 -12.46 18.29 0.02
N ASP A 304 -12.18 19.56 0.28
CA ASP A 304 -10.91 20.20 -0.04
C ASP A 304 -9.74 19.59 0.74
N LEU A 305 -9.98 19.18 2.00
CA LEU A 305 -9.02 18.42 2.80
C LEU A 305 -8.50 17.18 2.07
N PHE A 306 -9.40 16.37 1.49
CA PHE A 306 -8.98 15.19 0.74
C PHE A 306 -8.30 15.57 -0.58
N ALA A 307 -8.78 16.62 -1.26
CA ALA A 307 -8.14 17.14 -2.47
C ALA A 307 -6.70 17.64 -2.23
N ALA A 308 -6.39 18.12 -1.03
CA ALA A 308 -5.03 18.55 -0.66
C ALA A 308 -4.07 17.39 -0.40
N VAL A 309 -4.59 16.24 0.07
CA VAL A 309 -3.78 15.05 0.39
C VAL A 309 -3.64 14.08 -0.79
N SER A 310 -4.55 14.16 -1.77
CA SER A 310 -4.57 13.29 -2.96
C SER A 310 -3.87 13.87 -4.20
N ARG A 311 -3.25 15.06 -4.08
CA ARG A 311 -2.48 15.71 -5.16
C ARG A 311 -0.99 15.45 -5.06
#